data_AF-A0A8T4D2T3-F1
#
_entry.id   AF-A0A8T4D2T3-F1
#
_cell.length_a   1.000
_cell.length_b   1.000
_cell.length_c   1.000
_cell.angle_alpha   90.00
_cell.angle_beta   90.00
_cell.angle_gamma   90.00
#
_symmetry.space_group_name_H-M   'P 1'
#
loop_
_entity.id
_entity.type
_entity.pdbx_description
1 polymer ?
#
loop_
_entity_poly.entity_id
_entity_poly.type
_entity_poly.pdbx_seq_one_letter_code
_entity_poly.pdbx_strand_id
1 'polypeptide(L)'
;MGENSQVKSENARNVILSYQDTVYYVNKVNVQFREGADMHKAVFHARKAEDANFQDLEVKISQAGYNMLIEYAKLDNFDLILVLRIDGNESKWCLMSEEWLKKRVGENGKVCYIV
;
A
#
# COMPACT_ATOMS: atom_id res chain seq x y z
N MET A 1 -23.75 10.49 21.84
CA MET A 1 -22.37 10.68 21.34
C MET A 1 -22.07 9.50 20.43
N GLY A 2 -22.16 9.70 19.12
CA GLY A 2 -21.91 8.63 18.14
C GLY A 2 -20.44 8.62 17.75
N GLU A 3 -19.73 7.54 18.00
CA GLU A 3 -18.42 7.28 17.39
C GLU A 3 -18.62 7.13 15.87
N ASN A 4 -18.33 8.20 15.12
CA ASN A 4 -18.33 8.19 13.66
C ASN A 4 -17.07 7.46 13.15
N SER A 5 -17.03 6.13 13.29
CA SER A 5 -16.04 5.31 12.56
C SER A 5 -16.53 5.12 11.13
N GLN A 6 -15.95 5.85 10.17
CA GLN A 6 -16.22 5.64 8.75
C GLN A 6 -15.22 4.63 8.19
N VAL A 7 -15.73 3.54 7.62
CA VAL A 7 -14.92 2.63 6.79
C VAL A 7 -14.88 3.22 5.39
N LYS A 8 -13.79 3.88 5.02
CA LYS A 8 -13.55 4.29 3.63
C LYS A 8 -12.77 3.18 2.95
N SER A 9 -13.46 2.47 2.05
CA SER A 9 -12.90 1.42 1.20
C SER A 9 -12.64 2.04 -0.17
N GLU A 10 -11.40 2.37 -0.47
CA GLU A 10 -11.01 2.81 -1.81
C GLU A 10 -10.15 1.73 -2.48
N ASN A 11 -10.35 1.56 -3.79
CA ASN A 11 -9.62 0.57 -4.58
C ASN A 11 -8.18 1.05 -4.81
N ALA A 12 -7.32 0.90 -3.81
CA ALA A 12 -5.87 0.97 -4.00
C ALA A 12 -5.41 -0.31 -4.72
N ARG A 13 -5.61 -0.34 -6.04
CA ARG A 13 -5.08 -1.38 -6.93
C ARG A 13 -3.57 -1.16 -7.07
N ASN A 14 -2.80 -2.21 -7.38
CA ASN A 14 -1.36 -2.12 -7.66
C ASN A 14 -0.49 -1.58 -6.50
N VAL A 15 -0.74 -2.07 -5.27
CA VAL A 15 0.12 -1.74 -4.12
C VAL A 15 1.08 -2.90 -3.83
N ILE A 16 2.37 -2.61 -3.72
CA ILE A 16 3.39 -3.52 -3.20
C ILE A 16 3.68 -3.12 -1.76
N LEU A 17 3.38 -4.00 -0.80
CA LEU A 17 3.57 -3.76 0.62
C LEU A 17 4.74 -4.60 1.15
N SER A 18 5.73 -3.95 1.75
CA SER A 18 6.75 -4.58 2.60
C SER A 18 6.36 -4.40 4.06
N TYR A 19 6.08 -5.50 4.75
CA TYR A 19 5.70 -5.52 6.16
C TYR A 19 6.29 -6.74 6.86
N GLN A 20 6.98 -6.52 8.00
CA GLN A 20 7.65 -7.58 8.77
C GLN A 20 8.56 -8.47 7.90
N ASP A 21 9.46 -7.83 7.15
CA ASP A 21 10.41 -8.48 6.22
C ASP A 21 9.76 -9.37 5.13
N THR A 22 8.45 -9.22 4.93
CA THR A 22 7.68 -9.97 3.94
C THR A 22 7.07 -9.01 2.91
N VAL A 23 7.13 -9.42 1.64
CA VAL A 23 6.54 -8.67 0.52
C VAL A 23 5.16 -9.24 0.18
N TYR A 24 4.21 -8.33 0.01
CA TYR A 24 2.83 -8.63 -0.34
C TYR A 24 2.36 -7.80 -1.53
N TYR A 25 1.52 -8.40 -2.37
CA TYR A 25 0.72 -7.72 -3.37
C TYR A 25 -0.65 -7.41 -2.80
N VAL A 26 -1.00 -6.14 -2.72
CA VAL A 26 -2.26 -5.69 -2.15
C VAL A 26 -3.20 -5.28 -3.27
N ASN A 27 -4.42 -5.83 -3.21
CA ASN A 27 -5.47 -5.55 -4.20
C ASN A 27 -6.51 -4.54 -3.70
N LYS A 28 -6.62 -4.38 -2.37
CA LYS A 28 -7.61 -3.53 -1.72
C LYS A 28 -7.13 -3.10 -0.35
N VAL A 29 -7.41 -1.87 0.03
CA VAL A 29 -7.14 -1.34 1.36
C VAL A 29 -8.41 -0.74 1.93
N ASN A 30 -8.79 -1.18 3.12
CA ASN A 30 -9.88 -0.58 3.89
C ASN A 30 -9.30 0.20 5.05
N VAL A 31 -9.63 1.48 5.17
CA VAL A 31 -9.20 2.27 6.35
C VAL A 31 -10.41 2.63 7.20
N GLN A 32 -10.34 2.27 8.48
CA GLN A 32 -11.26 2.75 9.50
C GLN A 32 -10.76 4.12 9.96
N PHE A 33 -11.31 5.17 9.34
CA PHE A 33 -10.99 6.54 9.69
C PHE A 33 -11.74 6.94 10.95
N ARG A 34 -11.02 7.56 11.88
CA ARG A 34 -11.55 8.16 13.11
C ARG A 34 -11.04 9.59 13.19
N GLU A 35 -11.97 10.54 13.15
CA GLU A 35 -11.65 11.96 13.22
C GLU A 35 -10.98 12.29 14.56
N GLY A 36 -9.86 13.04 14.52
CA GLY A 36 -9.08 13.42 15.71
C GLY A 36 -8.14 12.34 16.26
N ALA A 37 -8.00 11.19 15.61
CA ALA A 37 -7.04 10.15 16.00
C ALA A 37 -5.71 10.30 15.25
N ASP A 38 -4.58 10.17 15.95
CA ASP A 38 -3.23 10.21 15.34
C ASP A 38 -2.96 8.98 14.44
N MET A 39 -3.64 7.87 14.72
CA MET A 39 -3.49 6.60 14.03
C MET A 39 -4.84 6.03 13.62
N HIS A 40 -4.89 5.44 12.42
CA HIS A 40 -6.06 4.78 11.87
C HIS A 40 -5.78 3.30 11.63
N LYS A 41 -6.82 2.46 11.77
CA LYS A 41 -6.72 1.04 11.48
C LYS A 41 -6.92 0.83 9.98
N ALA A 42 -5.91 0.32 9.29
CA ALA A 42 -5.97 -0.09 7.90
C ALA A 42 -5.93 -1.61 7.79
N VAL A 43 -6.76 -2.16 6.91
CA VAL A 43 -6.78 -3.59 6.57
C VAL A 43 -6.38 -3.71 5.11
N PHE A 44 -5.20 -4.29 4.88
CA PHE A 44 -4.66 -4.57 3.56
C PHE A 44 -5.03 -5.99 3.16
N HIS A 45 -5.84 -6.11 2.11
CA HIS A 45 -6.19 -7.39 1.49
C HIS A 45 -5.00 -7.81 0.62
N ALA A 46 -4.18 -8.70 1.15
CA ALA A 46 -2.82 -8.92 0.68
C ALA A 46 -2.63 -10.36 0.22
N ARG A 47 -1.84 -10.54 -0.84
CA ARG A 47 -1.35 -11.84 -1.28
C ARG A 47 0.16 -11.87 -1.07
N LYS A 48 0.65 -12.83 -0.30
CA LYS A 48 2.08 -12.98 -0.06
C LYS A 48 2.80 -13.34 -1.37
N ALA A 49 3.94 -12.71 -1.62
CA ALA A 49 4.65 -12.84 -2.90
C ALA A 49 5.28 -14.23 -3.11
N GLU A 50 5.69 -14.90 -2.04
CA GLU A 50 6.43 -16.17 -2.10
C GLU A 50 5.54 -17.38 -2.39
N ASP A 51 4.40 -17.46 -1.70
CA ASP A 51 3.53 -18.65 -1.62
C ASP A 51 2.10 -18.37 -2.07
N ALA A 52 1.83 -17.16 -2.57
CA ALA A 52 0.56 -16.78 -3.17
C ALA A 52 -0.66 -16.84 -2.24
N ASN A 53 -0.46 -17.01 -0.93
CA ASN A 53 -1.53 -17.08 0.06
C ASN A 53 -2.16 -15.71 0.30
N PHE A 54 -3.49 -15.68 0.35
CA PHE A 54 -4.26 -14.48 0.66
C PHE A 54 -4.42 -14.34 2.17
N GLN A 55 -4.21 -13.13 2.68
CA GLN A 55 -4.38 -12.80 4.08
C GLN A 55 -4.73 -11.32 4.24
N ASP A 56 -5.48 -11.02 5.29
CA ASP A 56 -5.80 -9.66 5.69
C ASP A 56 -4.75 -9.18 6.70
N LEU A 57 -4.01 -8.14 6.34
CA LEU A 57 -3.03 -7.51 7.21
C LEU A 57 -3.64 -6.30 7.90
N GLU A 58 -3.84 -6.40 9.21
CA GLU A 58 -4.25 -5.26 10.03
C GLU A 58 -3.03 -4.44 10.44
N VAL A 59 -2.97 -3.19 10.01
CA VAL A 59 -1.85 -2.29 10.26
C VAL A 59 -2.37 -0.94 10.75
N LYS A 60 -1.68 -0.34 11.73
CA LYS A 60 -1.95 1.04 12.13
C LYS A 60 -1.16 1.98 11.25
N ILE A 61 -1.84 2.95 10.65
CA ILE A 61 -1.22 3.98 9.79
C ILE A 61 -1.49 5.37 10.37
N SER A 62 -0.54 6.28 10.19
CA SER A 62 -0.72 7.69 10.57
C SER A 62 -1.71 8.39 9.63
N GLN A 63 -2.17 9.59 10.03
CA GLN A 63 -2.95 10.47 9.16
C GLN A 63 -2.24 10.74 7.82
N ALA A 64 -0.91 10.88 7.82
CA ALA A 64 -0.13 11.08 6.60
C ALA A 64 -0.19 9.85 5.68
N GLY A 65 -0.10 8.63 6.24
CA GLY A 65 -0.25 7.38 5.49
C GLY A 65 -1.66 7.23 4.90
N TYR A 66 -2.69 7.60 5.66
CA TYR A 66 -4.06 7.61 5.16
C TYR A 66 -4.25 8.61 4.01
N ASN A 67 -3.78 9.86 4.17
CA ASN A 67 -3.88 10.87 3.11
C ASN A 67 -3.18 10.41 1.83
N MET A 68 -2.00 9.77 1.95
CA MET A 68 -1.29 9.20 0.81
C MET A 68 -2.11 8.11 0.09
N LEU A 69 -2.74 7.18 0.83
CA LEU A 69 -3.58 6.15 0.23
C LEU A 69 -4.79 6.73 -0.50
N ILE A 70 -5.40 7.78 0.05
CA ILE A 70 -6.51 8.51 -0.58
C ILE A 70 -6.05 9.20 -1.86
N GLU A 71 -4.94 9.95 -1.81
CA GLU A 71 -4.41 10.63 -2.99
C GLU A 71 -4.01 9.62 -4.08
N TYR A 72 -3.40 8.49 -3.71
CA TYR A 72 -3.11 7.42 -4.65
C TYR A 72 -4.38 6.83 -5.29
N ALA A 73 -5.42 6.56 -4.51
CA ALA A 73 -6.69 6.05 -5.04
C ALA A 73 -7.35 7.05 -6.00
N LYS A 74 -7.25 8.36 -5.74
CA LYS A 74 -7.77 9.42 -6.61
C LYS A 74 -7.05 9.53 -7.95
N LEU A 75 -5.78 9.11 -8.03
CA LEU A 75 -5.04 9.14 -9.29
C LEU A 75 -5.66 8.20 -10.33
N ASP A 76 -6.33 7.13 -9.89
CA ASP A 76 -6.99 6.10 -10.71
C ASP A 76 -6.17 5.70 -11.96
N ASN A 77 -4.84 5.64 -11.80
CA ASN A 77 -3.91 5.41 -12.88
C ASN A 77 -3.34 3.99 -12.79
N PHE A 78 -3.69 3.16 -13.76
CA PHE A 78 -3.31 1.76 -13.83
C PHE A 78 -1.81 1.53 -14.04
N ASP A 79 -1.07 2.50 -14.56
CA ASP A 79 0.39 2.41 -14.72
C ASP A 79 1.13 2.64 -13.39
N LEU A 80 0.51 3.32 -12.42
CA LEU A 80 1.17 3.64 -11.16
C LEU A 80 1.08 2.49 -10.16
N ILE A 81 2.22 2.07 -9.67
CA ILE A 81 2.41 1.11 -8.58
C ILE A 81 2.84 1.88 -7.34
N LEU A 82 2.09 1.73 -6.25
CA LEU A 82 2.48 2.26 -4.94
C LEU A 82 3.32 1.22 -4.20
N VAL A 83 4.58 1.54 -3.95
CA VAL A 83 5.46 0.73 -3.10
C VAL A 83 5.45 1.33 -1.70
N LEU A 84 4.91 0.57 -0.74
CA LEU A 84 4.75 0.96 0.65
C LEU A 84 5.59 0.05 1.55
N ARG A 85 6.44 0.64 2.39
CA ARG A 85 7.18 -0.07 3.43
C ARG A 85 6.70 0.42 4.78
N ILE A 86 6.27 -0.51 5.64
CA ILE A 86 5.85 -0.22 7.00
C ILE A 86 6.75 -0.98 7.97
N ASP A 87 7.44 -0.22 8.82
CA ASP A 87 8.39 -0.72 9.81
C ASP A 87 8.06 -0.07 11.16
N GLY A 88 7.33 -0.82 12.01
CA GLY A 88 6.79 -0.27 13.26
C GLY A 88 5.88 0.93 13.02
N ASN A 89 6.29 2.11 13.50
CA ASN A 89 5.56 3.38 13.33
C ASN A 89 6.04 4.20 12.13
N GLU A 90 7.11 3.80 11.46
CA GLU A 90 7.62 4.49 10.28
C GLU A 90 7.01 3.90 9.01
N SER A 91 6.55 4.77 8.13
CA SER A 91 6.10 4.41 6.79
C SER A 91 6.90 5.16 5.74
N LYS A 92 7.47 4.41 4.80
CA LYS A 92 8.14 4.95 3.60
C LYS A 92 7.36 4.52 2.39
N TRP A 93 7.20 5.41 1.42
CA TRP A 93 6.46 5.10 0.20
C TRP A 93 7.14 5.70 -1.02
N CYS A 94 6.90 5.08 -2.16
CA CYS A 94 7.34 5.54 -3.47
C CYS A 94 6.26 5.18 -4.51
N LEU A 95 6.07 6.04 -5.50
CA LEU A 95 5.24 5.77 -6.68
C LEU A 95 6.15 5.42 -7.85
N MET A 96 5.86 4.32 -8.53
CA MET A 96 6.62 3.85 -9.69
C MET A 96 5.68 3.56 -10.85
N SER A 97 6.14 3.81 -12.08
CA SER A 97 5.43 3.41 -13.29
C SER A 97 5.75 1.96 -13.66
N GLU A 98 4.73 1.15 -13.96
CA GLU A 98 4.90 -0.21 -14.46
C GLU A 98 5.60 -0.21 -15.83
N GLU A 99 5.24 0.71 -16.72
CA GLU A 99 5.92 0.90 -18.00
C GLU A 99 7.42 1.21 -17.82
N TRP A 100 7.76 2.07 -16.85
CA TRP A 100 9.16 2.37 -16.54
C TRP A 100 9.91 1.13 -16.01
N LEU A 101 9.28 0.34 -15.15
CA LEU A 101 9.85 -0.92 -14.65
C LEU A 101 10.08 -1.93 -15.79
N LYS A 102 9.09 -2.09 -16.69
CA LYS A 102 9.20 -2.98 -17.86
C LYS A 102 10.35 -2.58 -18.79
N LYS A 103 10.53 -1.28 -19.04
CA LYS A 103 11.64 -0.77 -19.86
C LYS A 103 13.01 -1.12 -19.28
N ARG A 104 13.17 -1.04 -17.94
CA ARG A 104 14.43 -1.44 -17.28
C ARG A 104 14.73 -2.93 -17.39
N VAL A 105 13.72 -3.80 -17.33
CA VAL A 105 13.89 -5.25 -17.50
C VAL A 105 14.24 -5.59 -18.95
N GLY A 106 13.68 -4.84 -19.92
CA GLY A 106 13.98 -5.00 -21.35
C GLY A 106 15.38 -4.57 -21.76
N GLU A 107 15.96 -3.55 -21.11
CA GLU A 107 17.30 -3.03 -21.44
C GLU A 107 18.44 -3.68 -20.65
N ASN A 108 18.17 -4.30 -19.51
CA ASN A 108 19.15 -5.08 -18.75
C ASN A 108 18.46 -6.26 -18.08
N GLY A 109 18.72 -7.48 -18.55
CA GLY A 109 18.31 -8.74 -17.91
C GLY A 109 18.90 -8.99 -16.50
N LYS A 110 19.32 -7.94 -15.81
CA LYS A 110 19.63 -7.92 -14.38
C LYS A 110 18.66 -6.97 -13.69
N VAL A 111 17.74 -7.54 -12.94
CA VAL A 111 16.85 -6.84 -12.02
C VAL A 111 17.70 -6.10 -10.99
N CYS A 112 17.80 -4.78 -11.12
CA CYS A 112 18.39 -3.93 -10.09
C CYS A 112 17.31 -3.56 -9.08
N TYR A 113 17.34 -4.21 -7.91
CA TYR A 113 16.68 -3.70 -6.73
C TYR A 113 17.46 -2.47 -6.26
N ILE A 114 16.81 -1.32 -6.15
CA ILE A 114 17.37 -0.19 -5.43
C ILE A 114 17.12 -0.49 -3.95
N VAL A 115 18.21 -0.74 -3.21
CA VAL A 115 18.24 -0.90 -1.75
C VAL A 115 18.27 0.47 -1.09
#